data_AF-A0A963MFM3-F1
#
_entry.id   AF-A0A963MFM3-F1
#
_cell.length_a   1.000
_cell.length_b   1.000
_cell.length_c   1.000
_cell.angle_alpha   90.00
_cell.angle_beta   90.00
_cell.angle_gamma   90.00
#
_symmetry.space_group_name_H-M   'P 1'
#
loop_
_entity.id
_entity.type
_entity.pdbx_description
1 polymer ?
#
loop_
_entity_poly.entity_id
_entity_poly.type
_entity_poly.pdbx_seq_one_letter_code
_entity_poly.pdbx_strand_id
1 'polypeptide(L)'
;MSALISGLSALLCEGVALATLADAGSSGAALARFMLAHAAASALLAWTGLKVMPKLTADAPRASAVLMFALAAFVPVLGFAGIATGLWLGRYRYAGSGADGLRTLALPALDPHQRSGDGFHQAGVSGFLRNPRVPAPQRLKALVALQHVPGRIASPLLRTLLGDDSEDLRLLAYGMLERKEKTLNAAIHAEHQRLAAARTPTAQTLAHTR
;
A
#
# COMPACT_ATOMS: atom_id res chain seq x y z
N MET A 1 17.14 13.99 -21.52
CA MET A 1 18.42 14.14 -22.24
C MET A 1 19.63 13.94 -21.32
N SER A 2 19.71 14.64 -20.18
CA SER A 2 20.83 14.55 -19.22
C SER A 2 21.12 13.14 -18.67
N ALA A 3 20.08 12.34 -18.37
CA ALA A 3 20.26 10.98 -17.83
C ALA A 3 20.87 9.99 -18.85
N LEU A 4 20.56 10.17 -20.14
CA LEU A 4 21.06 9.35 -21.24
C LEU A 4 22.54 9.62 -21.49
N ILE A 5 22.94 10.90 -21.43
CA ILE A 5 24.33 11.33 -21.55
C ILE A 5 25.15 10.76 -20.39
N SER A 6 24.67 10.87 -19.15
CA SER A 6 25.39 10.33 -17.99
C SER A 6 25.50 8.79 -18.00
N GLY A 7 24.50 8.08 -18.57
CA GLY A 7 24.56 6.63 -18.72
C GLY A 7 25.58 6.21 -19.79
N LEU A 8 25.65 6.94 -20.91
CA LEU A 8 26.63 6.70 -21.97
C LEU A 8 28.06 6.99 -21.48
N SER A 9 28.24 8.06 -20.69
CA SER A 9 29.51 8.38 -20.04
C SER A 9 29.96 7.29 -19.05
N ALA A 10 29.02 6.70 -18.30
CA ALA A 10 29.35 5.60 -17.38
C ALA A 10 29.84 4.36 -18.13
N LEU A 11 29.20 4.01 -19.25
CA LEU A 11 29.61 2.89 -20.12
C LEU A 11 30.99 3.13 -20.75
N LEU A 12 31.26 4.36 -21.21
CA LEU A 12 32.57 4.74 -21.75
C LEU A 12 33.67 4.64 -20.69
N CYS A 13 33.41 5.11 -19.47
CA CYS A 13 34.36 4.99 -18.37
C CYS A 13 34.66 3.54 -17.98
N GLU A 14 33.66 2.66 -17.99
CA GLU A 14 33.89 1.23 -17.74
C GLU A 14 34.69 0.58 -18.87
N GLY A 15 34.42 0.94 -20.12
CA GLY A 15 35.20 0.50 -21.28
C GLY A 15 36.67 0.94 -21.20
N VAL A 16 36.92 2.18 -20.77
CA VAL A 16 38.28 2.69 -20.52
C VAL A 16 38.94 1.92 -19.36
N ALA A 17 38.22 1.64 -18.28
CA ALA A 17 38.75 0.85 -17.17
C ALA A 17 39.17 -0.57 -17.62
N LEU A 18 38.32 -1.25 -18.41
CA LEU A 18 38.63 -2.55 -18.99
C LEU A 18 39.83 -2.51 -19.96
N ALA A 19 39.93 -1.45 -20.78
CA ALA A 19 41.07 -1.26 -21.66
C ALA A 19 42.38 -1.04 -20.87
N THR A 20 42.34 -0.27 -19.78
CA THR A 20 43.51 -0.08 -18.90
C THR A 20 43.92 -1.35 -18.17
N LEU A 21 42.99 -2.30 -17.96
CA LEU A 21 43.28 -3.61 -17.37
C LEU A 21 43.85 -4.59 -18.41
N ALA A 22 43.40 -4.49 -19.67
CA ALA A 22 43.93 -5.28 -20.79
C ALA A 22 45.36 -4.88 -21.18
N ASP A 23 45.71 -3.61 -21.01
CA ASP A 23 47.06 -3.06 -21.24
C ASP A 23 47.95 -3.15 -19.98
N ALA A 24 47.41 -3.64 -18.86
CA ALA A 24 48.12 -3.74 -17.59
C ALA A 24 49.05 -4.96 -17.56
N GLY A 25 50.34 -4.72 -17.79
CA GLY A 25 51.37 -5.58 -17.20
C GLY A 25 51.24 -5.65 -15.67
N SER A 26 51.95 -6.60 -15.03
CA SER A 26 51.91 -6.89 -13.58
C SER A 26 52.49 -5.77 -12.69
N SER A 27 51.93 -4.56 -12.80
CA SER A 27 52.34 -3.35 -12.08
C SER A 27 51.19 -2.86 -11.21
N GLY A 28 51.43 -2.71 -9.90
CA GLY A 28 50.42 -2.24 -8.94
C GLY A 28 49.82 -0.86 -9.28
N ALA A 29 50.55 -0.02 -10.02
CA ALA A 29 50.05 1.26 -10.51
C ALA A 29 48.91 1.13 -11.54
N ALA A 30 48.88 0.05 -12.34
CA ALA A 30 47.80 -0.18 -13.28
C ALA A 30 46.51 -0.63 -12.55
N LEU A 31 46.64 -1.47 -11.52
CA LEU A 31 45.54 -1.87 -10.66
C LEU A 31 44.93 -0.66 -9.92
N ALA A 32 45.75 0.27 -9.43
CA ALA A 32 45.27 1.48 -8.77
C ALA A 32 44.47 2.39 -9.71
N ARG A 33 44.93 2.56 -10.97
CA ARG A 33 44.20 3.32 -11.99
C ARG A 33 42.87 2.66 -12.35
N PHE A 34 42.86 1.34 -12.47
CA PHE A 34 41.63 0.57 -12.70
C PHE A 34 40.61 0.76 -11.55
N MET A 35 41.05 0.64 -10.30
CA MET A 35 40.18 0.83 -9.12
C MET A 35 39.60 2.25 -9.05
N LEU A 36 40.41 3.28 -9.36
CA LEU A 36 39.94 4.66 -9.42
C LEU A 36 38.92 4.88 -10.55
N ALA A 37 39.18 4.35 -11.74
CA ALA A 37 38.27 4.43 -12.88
C ALA A 37 36.94 3.68 -12.60
N HIS A 38 37.01 2.50 -11.98
CA HIS A 38 35.85 1.71 -11.59
C HIS A 38 35.00 2.40 -10.52
N ALA A 39 35.64 3.01 -9.51
CA ALA A 39 34.95 3.78 -8.48
C ALA A 39 34.25 5.01 -9.09
N ALA A 40 34.90 5.71 -10.02
CA ALA A 40 34.30 6.84 -10.73
C ALA A 40 33.10 6.40 -11.59
N ALA A 41 33.21 5.29 -12.32
CA ALA A 41 32.12 4.71 -13.11
C ALA A 41 30.92 4.32 -12.23
N SER A 42 31.18 3.69 -11.07
CA SER A 42 30.16 3.29 -10.10
C SER A 42 29.43 4.50 -9.50
N ALA A 43 30.15 5.59 -9.20
CA ALA A 43 29.57 6.83 -8.70
C ALA A 43 28.67 7.51 -9.75
N LEU A 44 29.11 7.54 -11.01
CA LEU A 44 28.31 8.04 -12.12
C LEU A 44 27.05 7.19 -12.32
N LEU A 45 27.15 5.86 -12.25
CA LEU A 45 26.03 4.96 -12.36
C LEU A 45 24.98 5.19 -11.25
N ALA A 46 25.42 5.30 -10.00
CA ALA A 46 24.53 5.62 -8.87
C ALA A 46 23.81 6.96 -9.09
N TRP A 47 24.53 7.99 -9.56
CA TRP A 47 23.95 9.29 -9.89
C TRP A 47 22.92 9.22 -11.03
N THR A 48 23.19 8.40 -12.05
CA THR A 48 22.21 8.17 -13.13
C THR A 48 20.95 7.49 -12.61
N GLY A 49 21.10 6.55 -11.67
CA GLY A 49 20.02 5.83 -11.01
C GLY A 49 19.00 6.76 -10.37
N LEU A 50 19.48 7.72 -9.59
CA LEU A 50 18.63 8.75 -8.93
C LEU A 50 17.81 9.55 -9.95
N LYS A 51 18.36 9.85 -11.12
CA LYS A 51 17.68 10.63 -12.16
C LYS A 51 16.70 9.80 -12.98
N VAL A 52 17.03 8.54 -13.25
CA VAL A 52 16.20 7.66 -14.08
C VAL A 52 14.99 7.16 -13.30
N MET A 53 15.12 6.99 -11.98
CA MET A 53 14.09 6.40 -11.12
C MET A 53 13.77 7.23 -9.88
N PRO A 54 13.29 8.48 -10.03
CA PRO A 54 13.02 9.36 -8.90
C PRO A 54 11.94 8.80 -7.96
N LYS A 55 11.04 7.93 -8.46
CA LYS A 55 9.99 7.29 -7.67
C LYS A 55 10.54 6.21 -6.71
N LEU A 56 11.54 5.43 -7.12
CA LEU A 56 12.12 4.39 -6.27
C LEU A 56 13.05 4.97 -5.19
N THR A 57 13.56 6.18 -5.43
CA THR A 57 14.51 6.86 -4.53
C THR A 57 13.90 8.06 -3.82
N ALA A 58 12.57 8.22 -3.88
CA ALA A 58 11.87 9.41 -3.38
C ALA A 58 11.99 9.55 -1.86
N ASP A 59 11.85 8.44 -1.13
CA ASP A 59 11.82 8.46 0.33
C ASP A 59 13.22 8.65 0.94
N ALA A 60 14.28 8.15 0.30
CA ALA A 60 15.64 8.17 0.84
C ALA A 60 16.73 8.26 -0.25
N PRO A 61 16.86 9.40 -0.98
CA PRO A 61 17.74 9.50 -2.15
C PRO A 61 19.22 9.26 -1.83
N ARG A 62 19.70 9.72 -0.67
CA ARG A 62 21.09 9.52 -0.25
C ARG A 62 21.39 8.06 0.07
N ALA A 63 20.48 7.36 0.76
CA ALA A 63 20.64 5.95 1.11
C ALA A 63 20.63 5.08 -0.15
N SER A 64 19.71 5.34 -1.09
CA SER A 64 19.67 4.66 -2.39
C SER A 64 20.95 4.88 -3.20
N ALA A 65 21.48 6.11 -3.24
CA ALA A 65 22.72 6.41 -3.93
C ALA A 65 23.91 5.64 -3.36
N VAL A 66 24.04 5.63 -2.02
CA VAL A 66 25.10 4.92 -1.31
C VAL A 66 24.99 3.41 -1.54
N LEU A 67 23.78 2.84 -1.49
CA LEU A 67 23.55 1.42 -1.74
C LEU A 67 23.93 1.02 -3.17
N MET A 68 23.49 1.80 -4.17
CA MET A 68 23.82 1.52 -5.58
C MET A 68 25.31 1.65 -5.84
N PHE A 69 25.97 2.66 -5.25
CA PHE A 69 27.41 2.82 -5.33
C PHE A 69 28.15 1.66 -4.68
N ALA A 70 27.80 1.31 -3.44
CA ALA A 70 28.44 0.22 -2.70
C ALA A 70 28.31 -1.11 -3.45
N LEU A 71 27.13 -1.42 -3.99
CA LEU A 71 26.89 -2.66 -4.73
C LEU A 71 27.65 -2.71 -6.07
N ALA A 72 27.76 -1.59 -6.78
CA ALA A 72 28.52 -1.50 -8.02
C ALA A 72 30.05 -1.51 -7.81
N ALA A 73 30.52 -0.89 -6.72
CA ALA A 73 31.94 -0.79 -6.41
C ALA A 73 32.53 -2.09 -5.83
N PHE A 74 31.75 -2.87 -5.07
CA PHE A 74 32.24 -4.06 -4.36
C PHE A 74 32.55 -5.25 -5.27
N VAL A 75 31.82 -5.40 -6.38
CA VAL A 75 32.04 -6.47 -7.36
C VAL A 75 32.34 -5.83 -8.72
N PRO A 76 33.64 -5.67 -9.09
CA PRO A 76 34.02 -5.12 -10.39
C PRO A 76 33.37 -5.89 -11.54
N VAL A 77 32.93 -5.18 -12.58
CA VAL A 77 32.19 -5.69 -13.75
C VAL A 77 30.79 -6.24 -13.44
N LEU A 78 30.65 -7.19 -12.52
CA LEU A 78 29.36 -7.83 -12.21
C LEU A 78 28.38 -6.86 -11.53
N GLY A 79 28.86 -6.05 -10.57
CA GLY A 79 28.04 -5.10 -9.84
C GLY A 79 27.54 -3.95 -10.72
N PHE A 80 28.41 -3.46 -11.60
CA PHE A 80 28.05 -2.43 -12.58
C PHE A 80 27.02 -2.97 -13.59
N ALA A 81 27.28 -4.14 -14.19
CA ALA A 81 26.37 -4.77 -15.13
C ALA A 81 25.00 -5.07 -14.50
N GLY A 82 24.97 -5.52 -13.24
CA GLY A 82 23.74 -5.79 -12.49
C GLY A 82 22.89 -4.53 -12.27
N ILE A 83 23.50 -3.45 -11.79
CA ILE A 83 22.80 -2.17 -11.58
C ILE A 83 22.35 -1.56 -12.92
N ALA A 84 23.20 -1.58 -13.95
CA ALA A 84 22.86 -1.06 -15.28
C ALA A 84 21.67 -1.82 -15.90
N THR A 85 21.69 -3.15 -15.82
CA THR A 85 20.59 -4.01 -16.30
C THR A 85 19.31 -3.79 -15.48
N GLY A 86 19.42 -3.66 -14.17
CA GLY A 86 18.29 -3.34 -13.29
C GLY A 86 17.67 -1.98 -13.62
N LEU A 87 18.49 -0.97 -13.90
CA LEU A 87 18.03 0.35 -14.32
C LEU A 87 17.33 0.30 -15.69
N TRP A 88 17.89 -0.45 -16.64
CA TRP A 88 17.32 -0.59 -17.98
C TRP A 88 15.98 -1.34 -17.95
N LEU A 89 15.94 -2.48 -17.27
CA LEU A 89 14.74 -3.30 -17.12
C LEU A 89 13.66 -2.54 -16.34
N GLY A 90 14.06 -1.90 -15.23
CA GLY A 90 13.18 -1.07 -14.44
C GLY A 90 12.63 0.10 -15.25
N ARG A 91 13.45 0.78 -16.06
CA ARG A 91 12.98 1.85 -16.95
C ARG A 91 12.00 1.31 -17.98
N TYR A 92 12.25 0.15 -18.58
CA TYR A 92 11.33 -0.46 -19.55
C TYR A 92 10.00 -0.89 -18.90
N ARG A 93 10.05 -1.50 -17.71
CA ARG A 93 8.87 -1.99 -16.98
C ARG A 93 8.06 -0.85 -16.35
N TYR A 94 8.72 0.17 -15.80
CA TYR A 94 8.08 1.30 -15.12
C TYR A 94 7.84 2.52 -16.02
N ALA A 95 8.34 2.57 -17.27
CA ALA A 95 8.01 3.63 -18.22
C ALA A 95 6.51 3.65 -18.56
N GLY A 96 5.81 2.52 -18.46
CA GLY A 96 4.36 2.43 -18.60
C GLY A 96 3.58 2.73 -17.32
N SER A 97 4.24 2.70 -16.15
CA SER A 97 3.68 3.14 -14.88
C SER A 97 3.85 4.66 -14.74
N GLY A 98 3.20 5.37 -15.67
CA GLY A 98 2.76 6.73 -15.41
C GLY A 98 2.16 6.78 -14.01
N ALA A 99 2.42 7.88 -13.29
CA ALA A 99 1.65 8.12 -12.08
C ALA A 99 0.19 8.30 -12.53
N ASP A 100 -0.56 7.20 -12.63
CA ASP A 100 -2.00 7.23 -12.47
C ASP A 100 -2.21 7.56 -10.99
N GLY A 101 -1.95 8.83 -10.65
CA GLY A 101 -2.43 9.42 -9.43
C GLY A 101 -3.94 9.20 -9.47
N LEU A 102 -4.43 8.48 -8.46
CA LEU A 102 -5.83 8.21 -8.16
C LEU A 102 -6.76 8.71 -9.27
N ARG A 103 -6.85 7.94 -10.36
CA ARG A 103 -7.72 8.30 -11.47
C ARG A 103 -9.13 8.21 -10.93
N THR A 104 -9.73 9.36 -10.65
CA THR A 104 -11.15 9.49 -10.32
C THR A 104 -11.93 9.12 -11.58
N LEU A 105 -12.10 7.82 -11.78
CA LEU A 105 -13.07 7.30 -12.72
C LEU A 105 -14.44 7.83 -12.27
N ALA A 106 -15.15 8.48 -13.19
CA ALA A 106 -16.56 8.78 -12.97
C ALA A 106 -17.23 7.47 -12.56
N LEU A 107 -17.83 7.43 -11.37
CA LEU A 107 -18.51 6.23 -10.87
C LEU A 107 -19.47 5.76 -11.98
N PRO A 108 -19.31 4.54 -12.51
CA PRO A 108 -20.35 3.94 -13.34
C PRO A 108 -21.64 3.98 -12.53
N ALA A 109 -22.77 4.25 -13.17
CA ALA A 109 -24.07 4.24 -12.48
C ALA A 109 -24.20 2.88 -11.77
N LEU A 110 -24.07 2.90 -10.45
CA LEU A 110 -24.16 1.72 -9.61
C LEU A 110 -25.58 1.18 -9.77
N ASP A 111 -25.71 0.08 -10.50
CA ASP A 111 -26.96 -0.66 -10.59
C ASP A 111 -27.24 -1.25 -9.20
N PRO A 112 -28.31 -0.83 -8.50
CA PRO A 112 -28.66 -1.33 -7.17
C PRO A 112 -28.89 -2.85 -7.12
N HIS A 113 -28.99 -3.51 -8.28
CA HIS A 113 -29.23 -4.94 -8.40
C HIS A 113 -27.97 -5.81 -8.52
N GLN A 114 -26.76 -5.23 -8.59
CA GLN A 114 -25.53 -6.03 -8.48
C GLN A 114 -25.29 -6.44 -7.03
N ARG A 115 -25.65 -7.68 -6.72
CA ARG A 115 -25.37 -8.36 -5.45
C ARG A 115 -23.89 -8.19 -5.10
N SER A 116 -23.65 -7.61 -3.93
CA SER A 116 -22.34 -7.36 -3.33
C SER A 116 -21.46 -8.61 -3.36
N GLY A 117 -20.52 -8.65 -4.30
CA GLY A 117 -19.35 -9.49 -4.20
C GLY A 117 -18.50 -9.03 -3.02
N ASP A 118 -18.07 -10.00 -2.23
CA ASP A 118 -17.31 -9.87 -1.00
C ASP A 118 -16.02 -9.05 -1.26
N GLY A 119 -15.99 -7.77 -0.84
CA GLY A 119 -14.78 -6.95 -0.99
C GLY A 119 -14.94 -5.44 -1.19
N PHE A 120 -16.15 -4.86 -1.13
CA PHE A 120 -16.27 -3.39 -1.24
C PHE A 120 -15.57 -2.69 -0.06
N HIS A 121 -14.56 -1.88 -0.39
CA HIS A 121 -13.55 -1.36 0.53
C HIS A 121 -14.13 -0.54 1.70
N GLN A 122 -14.24 -1.23 2.83
CA GLN A 122 -14.67 -0.80 4.16
C GLN A 122 -13.94 0.44 4.72
N ALA A 123 -12.83 0.85 4.11
CA ALA A 123 -12.01 2.00 4.55
C ALA A 123 -12.45 3.35 3.95
N GLY A 124 -13.18 3.38 2.83
CA GLY A 124 -13.60 4.64 2.19
C GLY A 124 -14.83 5.27 2.84
N VAL A 125 -15.84 4.45 3.16
CA VAL A 125 -17.16 4.91 3.64
C VAL A 125 -17.06 5.66 4.97
N SER A 126 -16.15 5.24 5.87
CA SER A 126 -15.91 5.91 7.16
C SER A 126 -15.29 7.30 7.00
N GLY A 127 -14.40 7.47 6.02
CA GLY A 127 -13.78 8.76 5.69
C GLY A 127 -14.76 9.76 5.07
N PHE A 128 -15.67 9.27 4.21
CA PHE A 128 -16.74 10.09 3.63
C PHE A 128 -17.78 10.53 4.65
N LEU A 129 -18.16 9.65 5.59
CA LEU A 129 -19.14 9.99 6.64
C LEU A 129 -18.61 10.99 7.66
N ARG A 130 -17.30 10.96 7.94
CA ARG A 130 -16.62 11.87 8.88
C ARG A 130 -16.24 13.23 8.30
N ASN A 131 -16.30 13.42 6.98
CA ASN A 131 -15.92 14.68 6.36
C ASN A 131 -17.14 15.63 6.25
N PRO A 132 -17.21 16.70 7.06
CA PRO A 132 -18.32 17.66 7.00
C PRO A 132 -18.35 18.47 5.71
N ARG A 133 -17.29 18.44 4.89
CA ARG A 133 -17.24 19.14 3.59
C ARG A 133 -17.98 18.38 2.47
N VAL A 134 -18.42 17.15 2.72
CA VAL A 134 -19.19 16.35 1.76
C VAL A 134 -20.68 16.72 1.89
N PRO A 135 -21.39 17.00 0.79
CA PRO A 135 -22.81 17.32 0.84
C PRO A 135 -23.64 16.25 1.54
N ALA A 136 -24.58 16.66 2.40
CA ALA A 136 -25.51 15.78 3.13
C ALA A 136 -26.13 14.63 2.31
N PRO A 137 -26.63 14.83 1.07
CA PRO A 137 -27.23 13.73 0.28
C PRO A 137 -26.23 12.63 -0.11
N GLN A 138 -24.94 12.96 -0.25
CA GLN A 138 -23.91 11.96 -0.54
C GLN A 138 -23.54 11.16 0.71
N ARG A 139 -23.51 11.83 1.86
CA ARG A 139 -23.30 11.20 3.17
C ARG A 139 -24.46 10.27 3.54
N LEU A 140 -25.69 10.61 3.14
CA LEU A 140 -26.87 9.75 3.35
C LEU A 140 -26.75 8.43 2.57
N LYS A 141 -26.28 8.47 1.33
CA LYS A 141 -26.02 7.25 0.52
C LYS A 141 -24.94 6.37 1.16
N ALA A 142 -23.88 6.98 1.68
CA ALA A 142 -22.85 6.28 2.43
C ALA A 142 -23.38 5.65 3.74
N LEU A 143 -24.30 6.33 4.42
CA LEU A 143 -24.94 5.82 5.64
C LEU A 143 -25.84 4.61 5.34
N VAL A 144 -26.58 4.62 4.24
CA VAL A 144 -27.37 3.47 3.77
C VAL A 144 -26.46 2.28 3.40
N ALA A 145 -25.28 2.51 2.82
CA ALA A 145 -24.32 1.44 2.56
C ALA A 145 -23.80 0.78 3.85
N LEU A 146 -23.72 1.53 4.95
CA LEU A 146 -23.27 1.04 6.26
C LEU A 146 -24.27 0.06 6.91
N GLN A 147 -25.51 -0.05 6.41
CA GLN A 147 -26.55 -0.90 7.02
C GLN A 147 -26.19 -2.39 7.04
N HIS A 148 -25.44 -2.86 6.04
CA HIS A 148 -25.02 -4.26 5.91
C HIS A 148 -23.68 -4.55 6.60
N VAL A 149 -23.03 -3.52 7.15
CA VAL A 149 -21.72 -3.67 7.80
C VAL A 149 -21.88 -4.22 9.23
N PRO A 150 -21.00 -5.12 9.70
CA PRO A 150 -21.04 -5.67 11.04
C PRO A 150 -21.12 -4.60 12.14
N GLY A 151 -21.93 -4.84 13.17
CA GLY A 151 -22.21 -3.89 14.25
C GLY A 151 -20.96 -3.37 14.96
N ARG A 152 -19.93 -4.20 15.13
CA ARG A 152 -18.64 -3.82 15.74
C ARG A 152 -17.93 -2.66 15.02
N ILE A 153 -18.13 -2.53 13.70
CA ILE A 153 -17.52 -1.48 12.87
C ILE A 153 -18.49 -0.32 12.66
N ALA A 154 -19.78 -0.62 12.46
CA ALA A 154 -20.79 0.40 12.22
C ALA A 154 -21.13 1.23 13.47
N SER A 155 -21.19 0.62 14.66
CA SER A 155 -21.60 1.28 15.91
C SER A 155 -20.80 2.54 16.27
N PRO A 156 -19.45 2.55 16.27
CA PRO A 156 -18.70 3.77 16.55
C PRO A 156 -18.92 4.87 15.49
N LEU A 157 -19.14 4.51 14.23
CA LEU A 157 -19.42 5.47 13.15
C LEU A 157 -20.83 6.06 13.27
N LEU A 158 -21.84 5.23 13.57
CA LEU A 158 -23.21 5.68 13.82
C LEU A 158 -23.28 6.63 15.02
N ARG A 159 -22.54 6.33 16.09
CA ARG A 159 -22.44 7.21 17.27
C ARG A 159 -21.85 8.58 16.95
N THR A 160 -20.87 8.66 16.04
CA THR A 160 -20.33 9.96 15.59
C THR A 160 -21.34 10.78 14.79
N LEU A 161 -22.28 10.14 14.09
CA LEU A 161 -23.31 10.81 13.28
C LEU A 161 -24.52 11.28 14.10
N LEU A 162 -24.61 10.91 15.38
CA LEU A 162 -25.66 11.40 16.28
C LEU A 162 -25.51 12.90 16.59
N GLY A 163 -24.28 13.42 16.52
CA GLY A 163 -23.96 14.83 16.69
C GLY A 163 -23.86 15.61 15.38
N ASP A 164 -24.35 15.06 14.27
CA ASP A 164 -24.24 15.72 12.97
C ASP A 164 -25.20 16.90 12.83
N ASP A 165 -24.78 17.92 12.06
CA ASP A 165 -25.60 19.11 11.75
C ASP A 165 -26.84 18.75 10.91
N SER A 166 -26.78 17.67 10.12
CA SER A 166 -27.90 17.20 9.30
C SER A 166 -28.86 16.33 10.12
N GLU A 167 -30.10 16.79 10.25
CA GLU A 167 -31.15 16.08 10.98
C GLU A 167 -31.48 14.70 10.39
N ASP A 168 -31.58 14.58 9.07
CA ASP A 168 -31.86 13.30 8.40
C ASP A 168 -30.78 12.23 8.66
N LEU A 169 -29.50 12.64 8.69
CA LEU A 169 -28.39 11.73 8.98
C LEU A 169 -28.46 11.25 10.43
N ARG A 170 -28.77 12.16 11.35
CA ARG A 170 -28.93 11.85 12.77
C ARG A 170 -30.09 10.87 12.99
N LEU A 171 -31.26 11.13 12.39
CA LEU A 171 -32.43 10.27 12.54
C LEU A 171 -32.20 8.87 11.95
N LEU A 172 -31.58 8.79 10.77
CA LEU A 172 -31.25 7.50 10.15
C LEU A 172 -30.22 6.74 11.00
N ALA A 173 -29.20 7.43 11.53
CA ALA A 173 -28.21 6.81 12.40
C ALA A 173 -28.84 6.24 13.69
N TYR A 174 -29.78 6.97 14.31
CA TYR A 174 -30.56 6.48 15.45
C TYR A 174 -31.33 5.21 15.11
N GLY A 175 -32.12 5.23 14.03
CA GLY A 175 -32.90 4.05 13.63
C GLY A 175 -32.04 2.83 13.31
N MET A 176 -30.87 3.02 12.71
CA MET A 176 -29.90 1.96 12.45
C MET A 176 -29.29 1.40 13.74
N LEU A 177 -29.01 2.25 14.72
CA LEU A 177 -28.46 1.85 16.01
C LEU A 177 -29.49 1.06 16.82
N GLU A 178 -30.74 1.54 16.87
CA GLU A 178 -31.85 0.87 17.55
C GLU A 178 -32.14 -0.51 16.94
N ARG A 179 -32.12 -0.62 15.61
CA ARG A 179 -32.31 -1.92 14.93
C ARG A 179 -31.22 -2.91 15.32
N LYS A 180 -29.95 -2.47 15.38
CA LYS A 180 -28.82 -3.30 15.80
C LYS A 180 -28.95 -3.73 17.27
N GLU A 181 -29.40 -2.84 18.15
CA GLU A 181 -29.68 -3.17 19.55
C GLU A 181 -30.76 -4.25 19.69
N LYS A 182 -31.89 -4.10 18.98
CA LYS A 182 -32.95 -5.12 18.96
C LYS A 182 -32.44 -6.47 18.48
N THR A 183 -31.66 -6.50 17.41
CA THR A 183 -31.05 -7.75 16.90
C THR A 183 -30.10 -8.38 17.93
N LEU A 184 -29.27 -7.58 18.59
CA LEU A 184 -28.34 -8.07 19.60
C LEU A 184 -29.08 -8.63 20.81
N ASN A 185 -30.09 -7.92 21.32
CA ASN A 185 -30.92 -8.38 22.44
C ASN A 185 -31.66 -9.67 22.11
N ALA A 186 -32.19 -9.80 20.89
CA ALA A 186 -32.82 -11.04 20.44
C ALA A 186 -31.83 -12.22 20.42
N ALA A 187 -30.59 -12.00 19.95
CA ALA A 187 -29.54 -13.02 19.97
C ALA A 187 -29.16 -13.43 21.40
N ILE A 188 -29.02 -12.46 22.31
CA ILE A 188 -28.76 -12.71 23.73
C ILE A 188 -29.88 -13.55 24.35
N HIS A 189 -31.14 -13.21 24.11
CA HIS A 189 -32.29 -13.97 24.61
C HIS A 189 -32.30 -15.41 24.07
N ALA A 190 -32.02 -15.61 22.79
CA ALA A 190 -31.94 -16.94 22.19
C ALA A 190 -30.82 -17.79 22.83
N GLU A 191 -29.64 -17.21 23.08
CA GLU A 191 -28.55 -17.92 23.75
C GLU A 191 -28.87 -18.25 25.22
N HIS A 192 -29.53 -17.34 25.94
CA HIS A 192 -30.02 -17.64 27.30
C HIS A 192 -31.00 -18.81 27.32
N GLN A 193 -31.92 -18.89 26.35
CA GLN A 193 -32.86 -20.02 26.23
C GLN A 193 -32.13 -21.33 25.93
N ARG A 194 -31.12 -21.32 25.04
CA ARG A 194 -30.28 -22.49 24.75
C ARG A 194 -29.53 -22.98 25.99
N LEU A 195 -28.93 -22.05 26.74
CA LEU A 195 -28.24 -22.36 27.99
C LEU A 195 -29.20 -22.93 29.05
N ALA A 196 -30.41 -22.38 29.18
CA ALA A 196 -31.42 -22.89 30.10
C ALA A 196 -31.86 -24.32 29.73
N ALA A 197 -32.16 -24.55 28.45
CA ALA A 197 -32.54 -25.86 27.93
C ALA A 197 -31.41 -26.90 28.09
N ALA A 198 -30.14 -26.52 27.90
CA ALA A 198 -28.99 -27.41 28.12
C ALA A 198 -28.74 -27.72 29.60
N ARG A 199 -29.14 -26.84 30.53
CA ARG A 199 -29.01 -27.06 31.98
C ARG A 199 -30.10 -27.97 32.56
N THR A 200 -31.25 -28.08 31.90
CA THR A 200 -32.41 -28.81 32.46
C THR A 200 -32.21 -30.33 32.53
N PRO A 201 -31.59 -31.02 31.53
CA PRO A 201 -31.35 -32.46 31.60
C PRO A 201 -30.25 -32.80 32.62
N THR A 202 -29.13 -32.09 32.59
CA THR A 202 -27.92 -32.43 33.36
C THR A 202 -28.06 -32.17 34.86
N ALA A 203 -28.85 -31.16 35.26
CA ALA A 203 -29.11 -30.88 36.67
C ALA A 203 -30.09 -31.88 37.31
N GLN A 204 -31.03 -32.44 36.53
CA GLN A 204 -31.99 -33.43 37.03
C GLN A 204 -31.36 -34.83 37.17
N THR A 205 -30.41 -35.22 36.31
CA THR A 205 -29.72 -36.52 36.45
C THR A 205 -28.78 -36.58 37.65
N LEU A 206 -28.14 -35.46 38.02
CA LEU A 206 -27.22 -35.39 39.16
C LEU A 206 -27.93 -35.22 40.52
N ALA A 207 -29.18 -34.73 40.53
CA ALA A 207 -29.98 -34.60 41.74
C ALA A 207 -30.69 -35.91 42.15
N HIS A 208 -30.86 -36.86 41.23
CA HIS A 208 -31.52 -38.15 41.50
C HIS A 208 -30.55 -39.30 41.88
N THR A 209 -29.24 -39.08 41.79
CA THR A 209 -28.19 -40.06 42.14
C THR A 209 -27.54 -39.80 43.51
N ARG A 210 -28.23 -39.14 44.44
CA ARG A 210 -27.80 -38.99 45.84
C ARG A 210 -28.88 -39.43 46.80
#